data_AF-A0A3L7DT13-F1
#
_entry.id   AF-A0A3L7DT13-F1
#
_cell.length_a   1.000
_cell.length_b   1.000
_cell.length_c   1.000
_cell.angle_alpha   90.00
_cell.angle_beta   90.00
_cell.angle_gamma   90.00
#
_symmetry.space_group_name_H-M   'P 1'
#
loop_
_entity.id
_entity.type
_entity.pdbx_description
1 polymer ?
#
loop_
_entity_poly.entity_id
_entity_poly.type
_entity_poly.pdbx_seq_one_letter_code
_entity_poly.pdbx_strand_id
1 'polypeptide(L)'
;MRYLPRATAAIAAAAFVLACPPVPATEQPVAPGGLGAALASAAEGAVLRLAPGRYRGRFTIARSVALVGDSDAVIEGDGSGTVITVDAPGVRIQGLTITGSGQTLATEDSGIFITAAGDGTVIAGNHLRDNLIGIYLKGPDRATVRDNLIEGLQDLRVNERGNGVQLWNTPGSVVEGNRIRYGRDGIFVTTSRDNRFAGNHFSDLRFAVHYMYTHDSAVTDNISTGNKVGYALMYSNRLVVHNNRSLGDSERGIFFNFTNESTIMGNIVAPWKDHSSSEKCVFVYNSNFNQLSGNDFRSCEIGIHFTAGSEDNAIWGNNFIGNRNQVKYVGTRELEWSSQQRGNYWSDHISFDLDGDGTANQAYRPNSVSDQILWRYPMAKLLMNSPVLQILQWAQSEFPALHPGGVTDSYPLMSPVVTGGEG
;
A
#
# COMPACT_ATOMS: atom_id res chain seq x y z
N MET A 1 -4.22 -8.89 62.40
CA MET A 1 -3.49 -9.04 61.12
C MET A 1 -3.39 -7.69 60.46
N ARG A 2 -2.20 -7.06 60.50
CA ARG A 2 -1.90 -5.77 59.88
C ARG A 2 -1.08 -6.05 58.61
N TYR A 3 -1.59 -5.66 57.44
CA TYR A 3 -0.84 -5.68 56.18
C TYR A 3 -0.25 -4.29 55.93
N LEU A 4 1.08 -4.22 55.86
CA LEU A 4 1.86 -3.08 55.36
C LEU A 4 2.06 -3.25 53.84
N PRO A 5 2.02 -2.18 53.03
CA PRO A 5 2.45 -2.25 51.64
C PRO A 5 3.96 -2.04 51.55
N ARG A 6 4.63 -2.88 50.73
CA ARG A 6 6.03 -2.73 50.36
C ARG A 6 6.14 -1.70 49.23
N ALA A 7 6.89 -0.63 49.47
CA ALA A 7 7.32 0.31 48.44
C ALA A 7 8.49 -0.29 47.63
N THR A 8 8.33 -0.40 46.32
CA THR A 8 9.40 -0.72 45.37
C THR A 8 10.05 0.59 44.89
N ALA A 9 11.33 0.77 45.24
CA ALA A 9 12.15 1.88 44.75
C ALA A 9 12.66 1.56 43.34
N ALA A 10 12.29 2.38 42.35
CA ALA A 10 12.87 2.36 41.01
C ALA A 10 14.15 3.19 41.00
N ILE A 11 15.29 2.55 40.73
CA ILE A 11 16.58 3.23 40.51
C ILE A 11 16.66 3.59 39.02
N ALA A 12 16.54 4.88 38.71
CA ALA A 12 16.77 5.40 37.36
C ALA A 12 18.28 5.57 37.14
N ALA A 13 18.87 4.72 36.29
CA ALA A 13 20.23 4.91 35.79
C ALA A 13 20.18 5.87 34.59
N ALA A 14 20.59 7.12 34.81
CA ALA A 14 20.75 8.11 33.74
C ALA A 14 22.02 7.80 32.94
N ALA A 15 21.86 7.26 31.73
CA ALA A 15 22.94 7.14 30.77
C ALA A 15 23.26 8.53 30.19
N PHE A 16 24.40 9.09 30.58
CA PHE A 16 24.95 10.30 29.96
C PHE A 16 25.43 9.94 28.55
N VAL A 17 24.61 10.24 27.54
CA VAL A 17 25.05 10.28 26.14
C VAL A 17 25.94 11.51 26.00
N LEU A 18 27.25 11.29 25.91
CA LEU A 18 28.21 12.31 25.46
C LEU A 18 27.84 12.70 24.02
N ALA A 19 27.04 13.76 23.89
CA ALA A 19 26.76 14.39 22.60
C ALA A 19 28.07 15.01 22.10
N CYS A 20 28.74 14.31 21.18
CA CYS A 20 29.81 14.90 20.40
C CYS A 20 29.20 16.04 19.57
N PRO A 21 29.70 17.29 19.67
CA PRO A 21 29.18 18.37 18.87
C PRO A 21 29.38 18.04 17.38
N PRO A 22 28.40 18.31 16.51
CA PRO A 22 28.56 18.10 15.08
C PRO A 22 29.70 19.00 14.60
N VAL A 23 30.83 18.41 14.23
CA VAL A 23 31.86 19.10 13.46
C VAL A 23 31.15 19.56 12.17
N PRO A 24 31.15 20.86 11.82
CA PRO A 24 30.56 21.30 10.57
C PRO A 24 31.27 20.56 9.44
N ALA A 25 30.55 19.66 8.78
CA ALA A 25 31.08 18.93 7.65
C ALA A 25 31.46 19.95 6.57
N THR A 26 32.76 20.07 6.29
CA THR A 26 33.26 20.97 5.25
C THR A 26 32.57 20.61 3.93
N GLU A 27 31.78 21.54 3.39
CA GLU A 27 31.18 21.35 2.07
C GLU A 27 32.26 21.45 0.99
N GLN A 28 32.41 20.38 0.22
CA GLN A 28 33.33 20.32 -0.92
C GLN A 28 32.52 20.54 -2.19
N PRO A 29 32.73 21.64 -2.94
CA PRO A 29 32.13 21.80 -4.25
C PRO A 29 32.74 20.81 -5.24
N VAL A 30 31.90 20.21 -6.07
CA VAL A 30 32.30 19.21 -7.08
C VAL A 30 31.79 19.69 -8.43
N ALA A 31 32.69 19.98 -9.37
CA ALA A 31 32.33 20.32 -10.74
C ALA A 31 32.09 19.05 -11.59
N PRO A 32 31.31 19.13 -12.69
CA PRO A 32 31.17 18.06 -13.66
C PRO A 32 32.53 17.44 -14.05
N GLY A 33 32.58 16.10 -14.12
CA GLY A 33 33.81 15.33 -14.35
C GLY A 33 34.65 15.05 -13.10
N GLY A 34 34.42 15.75 -11.99
CA GLY A 34 35.17 15.57 -10.74
C GLY A 34 34.58 14.57 -9.73
N LEU A 35 33.36 14.07 -9.96
CA LEU A 35 32.61 13.30 -8.96
C LEU A 35 33.31 12.00 -8.54
N GLY A 36 33.86 11.23 -9.47
CA GLY A 36 34.56 9.98 -9.14
C GLY A 36 35.77 10.23 -8.24
N ALA A 37 36.57 11.26 -8.54
CA ALA A 37 37.72 11.65 -7.72
C ALA A 37 37.28 12.15 -6.34
N ALA A 38 36.24 13.00 -6.29
CA ALA A 38 35.70 13.53 -5.04
C ALA A 38 35.20 12.41 -4.11
N LEU A 39 34.45 11.43 -4.64
CA LEU A 39 33.99 10.26 -3.88
C LEU A 39 35.16 9.41 -3.35
N ALA A 40 36.21 9.23 -4.15
CA ALA A 40 37.38 8.45 -3.74
C ALA A 40 38.16 9.10 -2.59
N SER A 41 38.26 10.44 -2.59
CA SER A 41 39.06 11.22 -1.63
C SER A 41 38.26 11.80 -0.46
N ALA A 42 36.92 11.71 -0.47
CA ALA A 42 36.08 12.29 0.56
C ALA A 42 36.37 11.70 1.95
N ALA A 43 36.34 12.55 2.98
CA ALA A 43 36.36 12.09 4.37
C ALA A 43 34.98 11.55 4.78
N GLU A 44 34.94 10.69 5.81
CA GLU A 44 33.68 10.31 6.44
C GLU A 44 32.92 11.55 6.92
N GLY A 45 31.62 11.59 6.66
CA GLY A 45 30.74 12.72 6.97
C GLY A 45 30.83 13.90 6.00
N ALA A 46 31.68 13.86 4.97
CA ALA A 46 31.82 14.97 4.03
C ALA A 46 30.53 15.24 3.25
N VAL A 47 30.31 16.52 2.91
CA VAL A 47 29.23 16.96 2.03
C VAL A 47 29.83 17.33 0.68
N LEU A 48 29.51 16.53 -0.35
CA LEU A 48 29.89 16.78 -1.73
C LEU A 48 28.75 17.56 -2.41
N ARG A 49 28.95 18.86 -2.62
CA ARG A 49 27.98 19.75 -3.26
C ARG A 49 28.23 19.80 -4.77
N LEU A 50 27.31 19.24 -5.55
CA LEU A 50 27.41 19.20 -7.00
C LEU A 50 26.98 20.54 -7.58
N ALA A 51 27.86 21.15 -8.39
CA ALA A 51 27.50 22.30 -9.20
C ALA A 51 26.52 21.87 -10.32
N PRO A 52 25.71 22.80 -10.85
CA PRO A 52 24.87 22.53 -12.01
C PRO A 52 25.68 21.95 -13.17
N GLY A 53 25.15 20.91 -13.81
CA GLY A 53 25.80 20.23 -14.93
C GLY A 53 25.63 18.72 -14.94
N ARG A 54 26.25 18.08 -15.93
CA ARG A 54 26.12 16.63 -16.18
C ARG A 54 27.35 15.86 -15.69
N TYR A 55 27.12 14.90 -14.80
CA TYR A 55 28.11 13.97 -14.26
C TYR A 55 27.90 12.62 -14.93
N ARG A 56 28.68 12.37 -15.99
CA ARG A 56 28.54 11.16 -16.79
C ARG A 56 29.30 9.98 -16.18
N GLY A 57 28.65 8.84 -16.12
CA GLY A 57 29.23 7.58 -15.69
C GLY A 57 28.44 6.90 -14.58
N ARG A 58 29.04 5.85 -14.03
CA ARG A 58 28.52 5.12 -12.87
C ARG A 58 29.39 5.42 -11.66
N PHE A 59 28.78 5.58 -10.50
CA PHE A 59 29.47 6.01 -9.29
C PHE A 59 29.17 5.07 -8.12
N THR A 60 30.22 4.66 -7.41
CA THR A 60 30.09 3.92 -6.15
C THR A 60 30.41 4.84 -4.98
N ILE A 61 29.48 4.93 -4.03
CA ILE A 61 29.63 5.66 -2.78
C ILE A 61 30.03 4.65 -1.70
N ALA A 62 31.34 4.54 -1.45
CA ALA A 62 31.94 3.57 -0.51
C ALA A 62 32.32 4.19 0.85
N ARG A 63 31.84 5.41 1.13
CA ARG A 63 32.09 6.17 2.38
C ARG A 63 30.81 6.87 2.81
N SER A 64 30.69 7.17 4.10
CA SER A 64 29.50 7.81 4.68
C SER A 64 29.47 9.31 4.32
N VAL A 65 29.00 9.65 3.13
CA VAL A 65 29.00 11.02 2.61
C VAL A 65 27.61 11.50 2.24
N ALA A 66 27.43 12.81 2.15
CA ALA A 66 26.23 13.42 1.57
C ALA A 66 26.54 13.93 0.16
N LEU A 67 25.81 13.45 -0.83
CA LEU A 67 25.79 13.97 -2.18
C LEU A 67 24.60 14.92 -2.32
N VAL A 68 24.87 16.21 -2.45
CA VAL A 68 23.85 17.26 -2.45
C VAL A 68 23.97 18.08 -3.71
N GLY A 69 22.85 18.34 -4.38
CA GLY A 69 22.78 19.30 -5.48
C GLY A 69 21.42 19.96 -5.54
N ASP A 70 21.13 20.52 -6.70
CA ASP A 70 19.81 20.95 -7.14
C ASP A 70 19.44 20.19 -8.43
N SER A 71 18.23 20.41 -8.94
CA SER A 71 17.71 19.66 -10.09
C SER A 71 18.57 19.80 -11.35
N ASP A 72 19.43 20.82 -11.41
CA ASP A 72 20.33 21.08 -12.53
C ASP A 72 21.63 20.25 -12.46
N ALA A 73 21.91 19.58 -11.33
CA ALA A 73 22.96 18.57 -11.21
C ALA A 73 22.41 17.19 -11.62
N VAL A 74 22.81 16.75 -12.82
CA VAL A 74 22.34 15.51 -13.45
C VAL A 74 23.43 14.44 -13.40
N ILE A 75 23.17 13.31 -12.75
CA ILE A 75 24.02 12.11 -12.82
C ILE A 75 23.45 11.21 -13.92
N GLU A 76 24.22 11.07 -15.00
CA GLU A 76 23.82 10.44 -16.25
C GLU A 76 24.64 9.16 -16.47
N GLY A 77 24.00 8.01 -16.34
CA GLY A 77 24.57 6.72 -16.71
C GLY A 77 24.79 6.59 -18.21
N ASP A 78 25.45 5.51 -18.62
CA ASP A 78 25.76 5.22 -20.02
C ASP A 78 24.73 4.31 -20.71
N GLY A 79 23.56 4.11 -20.09
CA GLY A 79 22.54 3.18 -20.56
C GLY A 79 22.86 1.71 -20.26
N SER A 80 23.82 1.44 -19.36
CA SER A 80 24.17 0.09 -18.93
C SER A 80 24.46 0.02 -17.42
N GLY A 81 23.94 -1.01 -16.76
CA GLY A 81 24.16 -1.20 -15.32
C GLY A 81 23.47 -0.15 -14.45
N THR A 82 23.94 -0.05 -13.21
CA THR A 82 23.41 0.89 -12.21
C THR A 82 24.15 2.22 -12.23
N VAL A 83 23.43 3.34 -12.12
CA VAL A 83 24.02 4.69 -12.15
C VAL A 83 24.76 5.01 -10.85
N ILE A 84 24.10 4.84 -9.69
CA ILE A 84 24.71 5.06 -8.38
C ILE A 84 24.58 3.79 -7.53
N THR A 85 25.71 3.29 -7.03
CA THR A 85 25.75 2.21 -6.04
C THR A 85 26.16 2.79 -4.68
N VAL A 86 25.34 2.58 -3.66
CA VAL A 86 25.64 2.96 -2.28
C VAL A 86 26.10 1.72 -1.51
N ASP A 87 27.35 1.76 -1.04
CA ASP A 87 28.02 0.66 -0.35
C ASP A 87 28.68 1.13 0.96
N ALA A 88 28.00 2.04 1.65
CA ALA A 88 28.41 2.58 2.96
C ALA A 88 27.19 3.08 3.75
N PRO A 89 27.25 3.06 5.09
CA PRO A 89 26.13 3.47 5.93
C PRO A 89 25.94 4.99 5.93
N GLY A 90 24.73 5.44 6.27
CA GLY A 90 24.44 6.84 6.55
C GLY A 90 24.63 7.79 5.37
N VAL A 91 24.71 7.27 4.14
CA VAL A 91 24.83 8.07 2.91
C VAL A 91 23.57 8.90 2.70
N ARG A 92 23.73 10.12 2.20
CA ARG A 92 22.60 10.97 1.80
C ARG A 92 22.73 11.33 0.33
N ILE A 93 21.64 11.21 -0.43
CA ILE A 93 21.58 11.64 -1.83
C ILE A 93 20.38 12.58 -1.97
N GLN A 94 20.63 13.85 -2.27
CA GLN A 94 19.61 14.88 -2.16
C GLN A 94 19.62 15.89 -3.29
N GLY A 95 18.41 16.18 -3.82
CA GLY A 95 18.18 17.28 -4.75
C GLY A 95 18.64 17.02 -6.19
N LEU A 96 19.04 15.80 -6.56
CA LEU A 96 19.70 15.52 -7.84
C LEU A 96 18.73 14.97 -8.89
N THR A 97 19.12 15.07 -10.16
CA THR A 97 18.51 14.29 -11.23
C THR A 97 19.35 13.04 -11.52
N ILE A 98 18.76 11.84 -11.49
CA ILE A 98 19.46 10.57 -11.78
C ILE A 98 18.79 9.88 -12.97
N THR A 99 19.58 9.54 -13.99
CA THR A 99 19.05 9.01 -15.26
C THR A 99 20.02 8.10 -16.00
N GLY A 100 19.50 7.29 -16.91
CA GLY A 100 20.31 6.52 -17.86
C GLY A 100 20.88 5.23 -17.29
N SER A 101 20.14 4.53 -16.41
CA SER A 101 20.48 3.15 -16.05
C SER A 101 20.40 2.22 -17.26
N GLY A 102 20.94 1.03 -17.12
CA GLY A 102 20.63 -0.07 -18.04
C GLY A 102 19.17 -0.54 -17.92
N GLN A 103 18.80 -1.49 -18.77
CA GLN A 103 17.44 -2.02 -18.91
C GLN A 103 17.33 -3.53 -18.62
N THR A 104 18.34 -4.13 -17.99
CA THR A 104 18.39 -5.57 -17.77
C THR A 104 17.87 -5.95 -16.38
N LEU A 105 16.72 -6.63 -16.33
CA LEU A 105 16.14 -7.14 -15.07
C LEU A 105 17.06 -8.13 -14.33
N ALA A 106 17.83 -8.94 -15.07
CA ALA A 106 18.71 -9.96 -14.48
C ALA A 106 19.91 -9.36 -13.71
N THR A 107 20.38 -8.19 -14.11
CA THR A 107 21.43 -7.43 -13.43
C THR A 107 20.86 -6.35 -12.50
N GLU A 108 19.53 -6.26 -12.40
CA GLU A 108 18.81 -5.36 -11.50
C GLU A 108 19.21 -3.89 -11.72
N ASP A 109 19.40 -3.50 -13.00
CA ASP A 109 19.87 -2.17 -13.36
C ASP A 109 18.99 -1.08 -12.73
N SER A 110 19.62 -0.16 -12.00
CA SER A 110 18.93 0.82 -11.16
C SER A 110 19.48 2.23 -11.33
N GLY A 111 18.65 3.24 -11.13
CA GLY A 111 19.12 4.61 -10.95
C GLY A 111 19.98 4.70 -9.68
N ILE A 112 19.43 4.25 -8.55
CA ILE A 112 20.16 4.15 -7.28
C ILE A 112 19.98 2.74 -6.72
N PHE A 113 21.09 2.04 -6.49
CA PHE A 113 21.13 0.74 -5.82
C PHE A 113 21.81 0.87 -4.46
N ILE A 114 21.18 0.38 -3.41
CA ILE A 114 21.69 0.41 -2.04
C ILE A 114 21.94 -1.03 -1.61
N THR A 115 23.19 -1.35 -1.31
CA THR A 115 23.61 -2.69 -0.87
C THR A 115 23.26 -2.90 0.61
N ALA A 116 23.52 -4.12 1.11
CA ALA A 116 23.39 -4.43 2.54
C ALA A 116 24.36 -3.64 3.44
N ALA A 117 25.36 -2.95 2.90
CA ALA A 117 26.23 -2.04 3.66
C ALA A 117 25.61 -0.63 3.81
N GLY A 118 24.49 -0.36 3.15
CA GLY A 118 23.87 0.96 3.02
C GLY A 118 22.92 1.37 4.15
N ASP A 119 23.09 0.85 5.37
CA ASP A 119 22.19 1.09 6.49
C ASP A 119 21.95 2.58 6.75
N GLY A 120 20.70 2.96 7.00
CA GLY A 120 20.34 4.34 7.30
C GLY A 120 20.55 5.33 6.14
N THR A 121 20.69 4.86 4.91
CA THR A 121 20.78 5.73 3.72
C THR A 121 19.51 6.57 3.56
N VAL A 122 19.68 7.84 3.18
CA VAL A 122 18.57 8.78 2.93
C VAL A 122 18.61 9.25 1.47
N ILE A 123 17.58 8.92 0.71
CA ILE A 123 17.36 9.38 -0.67
C ILE A 123 16.20 10.37 -0.67
N ALA A 124 16.49 11.67 -0.78
CA ALA A 124 15.47 12.70 -0.56
C ALA A 124 15.42 13.79 -1.64
N GLY A 125 14.23 14.09 -2.16
CA GLY A 125 14.03 15.24 -3.05
C GLY A 125 14.73 15.11 -4.41
N ASN A 126 14.93 13.89 -4.90
CA ASN A 126 15.57 13.64 -6.20
C ASN A 126 14.54 13.46 -7.31
N HIS A 127 14.95 13.71 -8.55
CA HIS A 127 14.21 13.35 -9.75
C HIS A 127 14.87 12.16 -10.43
N LEU A 128 14.22 11.00 -10.39
CA LEU A 128 14.67 9.80 -11.06
C LEU A 128 13.85 9.59 -12.32
N ARG A 129 14.50 9.57 -13.49
CA ARG A 129 13.82 9.37 -14.77
C ARG A 129 14.65 8.51 -15.71
N ASP A 130 13.97 7.81 -16.61
CA ASP A 130 14.60 6.96 -17.64
C ASP A 130 15.54 5.90 -17.02
N ASN A 131 15.10 5.30 -15.90
CA ASN A 131 15.78 4.18 -15.25
C ASN A 131 14.87 2.95 -15.25
N LEU A 132 15.44 1.75 -15.35
CA LEU A 132 14.69 0.50 -15.26
C LEU A 132 14.03 0.36 -13.88
N ILE A 133 14.85 0.29 -12.84
CA ILE A 133 14.41 0.45 -11.44
C ILE A 133 14.83 1.84 -10.98
N GLY A 134 13.92 2.60 -10.37
CA GLY A 134 14.27 3.93 -9.85
C GLY A 134 15.27 3.83 -8.71
N ILE A 135 14.80 3.29 -7.58
CA ILE A 135 15.60 3.07 -6.37
C ILE A 135 15.44 1.62 -5.92
N TYR A 136 16.54 0.92 -5.69
CA TYR A 136 16.52 -0.45 -5.18
C TYR A 136 17.28 -0.57 -3.84
N LEU A 137 16.55 -0.93 -2.79
CA LEU A 137 17.07 -1.29 -1.47
C LEU A 137 17.25 -2.82 -1.39
N LYS A 138 18.49 -3.31 -1.38
CA LYS A 138 18.78 -4.74 -1.30
C LYS A 138 19.62 -5.05 -0.06
N GLY A 139 18.95 -5.28 1.05
CA GLY A 139 19.56 -5.62 2.34
C GLY A 139 19.74 -4.51 3.38
N PRO A 140 19.69 -3.19 3.11
CA PRO A 140 20.03 -2.20 4.14
C PRO A 140 18.94 -2.10 5.20
N ASP A 141 19.32 -1.85 6.44
CA ASP A 141 18.39 -1.56 7.53
C ASP A 141 18.04 -0.07 7.56
N ARG A 142 16.76 0.25 7.81
CA ARG A 142 16.27 1.61 8.11
C ARG A 142 16.63 2.66 7.06
N ALA A 143 16.62 2.29 5.78
CA ALA A 143 16.79 3.24 4.69
C ALA A 143 15.52 4.11 4.53
N THR A 144 15.69 5.37 4.14
CA THR A 144 14.60 6.33 3.93
C THR A 144 14.60 6.83 2.50
N VAL A 145 13.48 6.61 1.80
CA VAL A 145 13.23 7.13 0.45
C VAL A 145 12.08 8.13 0.55
N ARG A 146 12.37 9.43 0.44
CA ARG A 146 11.34 10.45 0.67
C ARG A 146 11.31 11.58 -0.35
N ASP A 147 10.11 12.10 -0.60
CA ASP A 147 9.90 13.31 -1.40
C ASP A 147 10.52 13.26 -2.81
N ASN A 148 10.73 12.06 -3.39
CA ASN A 148 11.31 11.91 -4.71
C ASN A 148 10.21 11.93 -5.79
N LEU A 149 10.57 12.43 -6.98
CA LEU A 149 9.80 12.25 -8.21
C LEU A 149 10.43 11.10 -9.00
N ILE A 150 9.69 10.03 -9.24
CA ILE A 150 10.17 8.83 -9.93
C ILE A 150 9.30 8.57 -11.15
N GLU A 151 9.92 8.65 -12.33
CA GLU A 151 9.29 8.42 -13.63
C GLU A 151 9.98 7.24 -14.33
N GLY A 152 9.34 6.07 -14.29
CA GLY A 152 9.88 4.84 -14.86
C GLY A 152 9.81 4.77 -16.39
N LEU A 153 10.54 3.80 -16.97
CA LEU A 153 10.52 3.53 -18.42
C LEU A 153 9.11 3.19 -18.94
N GLN A 154 8.83 3.58 -20.20
CA GLN A 154 7.56 3.35 -20.88
C GLN A 154 7.66 2.56 -22.19
N ASP A 155 8.85 2.49 -22.77
CA ASP A 155 9.15 1.90 -24.07
C ASP A 155 9.17 0.36 -24.05
N LEU A 156 9.34 -0.26 -22.88
CA LEU A 156 9.30 -1.71 -22.70
C LEU A 156 7.87 -2.24 -22.48
N ARG A 157 7.66 -3.56 -22.61
CA ARG A 157 6.40 -4.18 -22.16
C ARG A 157 6.32 -4.08 -20.64
N VAL A 158 5.11 -3.98 -20.09
CA VAL A 158 4.89 -3.78 -18.64
C VAL A 158 5.68 -4.77 -17.77
N ASN A 159 5.75 -6.05 -18.15
CA ASN A 159 6.46 -7.07 -17.38
C ASN A 159 8.00 -6.97 -17.46
N GLU A 160 8.52 -6.32 -18.50
CA GLU A 160 9.95 -6.10 -18.75
C GLU A 160 10.47 -4.82 -18.06
N ARG A 161 9.57 -3.92 -17.63
CA ARG A 161 9.91 -2.72 -16.88
C ARG A 161 10.26 -3.05 -15.42
N GLY A 162 11.12 -2.23 -14.82
CA GLY A 162 11.37 -2.26 -13.38
C GLY A 162 10.36 -1.43 -12.59
N ASN A 163 10.55 -1.40 -11.27
CA ASN A 163 9.65 -0.74 -10.34
C ASN A 163 10.17 0.66 -9.98
N GLY A 164 9.31 1.54 -9.46
CA GLY A 164 9.73 2.85 -8.98
C GLY A 164 10.69 2.74 -7.79
N VAL A 165 10.22 2.10 -6.71
CA VAL A 165 11.04 1.71 -5.56
C VAL A 165 10.93 0.20 -5.35
N GLN A 166 12.07 -0.48 -5.29
CA GLN A 166 12.16 -1.90 -5.02
C GLN A 166 12.84 -2.15 -3.68
N LEU A 167 12.34 -3.12 -2.92
CA LEU A 167 12.82 -3.46 -1.58
C LEU A 167 12.97 -4.98 -1.47
N TRP A 168 14.14 -5.42 -1.00
CA TRP A 168 14.42 -6.80 -0.67
C TRP A 168 15.16 -6.85 0.66
N ASN A 169 14.58 -7.54 1.66
CA ASN A 169 15.17 -7.73 2.98
C ASN A 169 15.75 -6.46 3.62
N THR A 170 14.91 -5.43 3.77
CA THR A 170 15.32 -4.09 4.24
C THR A 170 14.45 -3.63 5.42
N PRO A 171 14.61 -4.24 6.61
CA PRO A 171 13.72 -4.02 7.73
C PRO A 171 13.81 -2.58 8.26
N GLY A 172 12.67 -2.06 8.73
CA GLY A 172 12.61 -0.70 9.29
C GLY A 172 12.67 0.43 8.24
N SER A 173 12.72 0.10 6.95
CA SER A 173 12.81 1.11 5.88
C SER A 173 11.50 1.85 5.64
N VAL A 174 11.63 3.13 5.28
CA VAL A 174 10.53 4.08 5.10
C VAL A 174 10.52 4.58 3.65
N VAL A 175 9.35 4.55 3.03
CA VAL A 175 9.11 5.15 1.70
C VAL A 175 7.96 6.14 1.83
N GLU A 176 8.23 7.44 1.81
CA GLU A 176 7.22 8.46 2.13
C GLU A 176 7.19 9.69 1.23
N GLY A 177 6.01 10.24 0.97
CA GLY A 177 5.87 11.51 0.23
C GLY A 177 6.34 11.46 -1.24
N ASN A 178 6.62 10.28 -1.79
CA ASN A 178 7.12 10.15 -3.17
C ASN A 178 5.98 10.26 -4.19
N ARG A 179 6.31 10.77 -5.38
CA ARG A 179 5.43 10.74 -6.56
C ARG A 179 6.00 9.75 -7.56
N ILE A 180 5.28 8.66 -7.82
CA ILE A 180 5.76 7.55 -8.63
C ILE A 180 4.80 7.31 -9.79
N ARG A 181 5.34 7.36 -11.01
CA ARG A 181 4.59 7.21 -12.26
C ARG A 181 5.38 6.38 -13.26
N TYR A 182 4.67 5.62 -14.09
CA TYR A 182 5.26 4.76 -15.14
C TYR A 182 6.21 3.67 -14.62
N GLY A 183 6.75 2.86 -15.52
CA GLY A 183 7.42 1.61 -15.16
C GLY A 183 6.42 0.46 -15.01
N ARG A 184 6.69 -0.45 -14.07
CA ARG A 184 5.84 -1.61 -13.75
C ARG A 184 4.97 -1.38 -12.51
N ASP A 185 5.59 -1.42 -11.32
CA ASP A 185 4.92 -1.22 -10.03
C ASP A 185 5.53 -0.01 -9.31
N GLY A 186 4.76 0.66 -8.45
CA GLY A 186 5.19 1.84 -7.70
C GLY A 186 6.20 1.49 -6.62
N ILE A 187 5.73 0.86 -5.55
CA ILE A 187 6.57 0.22 -4.53
C ILE A 187 6.41 -1.29 -4.63
N PHE A 188 7.50 -2.01 -4.86
CA PHE A 188 7.55 -3.46 -4.80
C PHE A 188 8.46 -3.91 -3.65
N VAL A 189 7.91 -4.64 -2.69
CA VAL A 189 8.67 -5.17 -1.54
C VAL A 189 8.55 -6.69 -1.49
N THR A 190 9.69 -7.35 -1.25
CA THR A 190 9.70 -8.78 -0.95
C THR A 190 10.56 -9.10 0.27
N THR A 191 10.08 -10.03 1.10
CA THR A 191 10.83 -10.62 2.22
C THR A 191 11.37 -9.54 3.16
N SER A 192 10.51 -8.82 3.87
CA SER A 192 10.93 -7.76 4.79
C SER A 192 9.99 -7.60 5.99
N ARG A 193 10.22 -6.59 6.83
CA ARG A 193 9.41 -6.32 8.02
C ARG A 193 9.58 -4.91 8.55
N ASP A 194 8.66 -4.46 9.39
CA ASP A 194 8.72 -3.16 10.07
C ASP A 194 8.84 -1.98 9.10
N ASN A 195 8.31 -2.12 7.88
CA ASN A 195 8.36 -1.08 6.86
C ASN A 195 7.17 -0.12 6.98
N ARG A 196 7.38 1.14 6.59
CA ARG A 196 6.31 2.15 6.51
C ARG A 196 6.29 2.80 5.14
N PHE A 197 5.18 2.63 4.42
CA PHE A 197 4.92 3.31 3.15
C PHE A 197 3.80 4.33 3.35
N ALA A 198 4.14 5.62 3.35
CA ALA A 198 3.23 6.66 3.81
C ALA A 198 3.12 7.88 2.89
N GLY A 199 1.91 8.38 2.62
CA GLY A 199 1.73 9.66 1.92
C GLY A 199 2.27 9.67 0.48
N ASN A 200 2.45 8.52 -0.16
CA ASN A 200 2.94 8.45 -1.54
C ASN A 200 1.79 8.61 -2.54
N HIS A 201 2.10 9.17 -3.71
CA HIS A 201 1.17 9.37 -4.82
C HIS A 201 1.58 8.50 -6.01
N PHE A 202 0.65 7.71 -6.53
CA PHE A 202 0.89 6.72 -7.57
C PHE A 202 -0.05 6.90 -8.76
N SER A 203 0.48 6.87 -9.97
CA SER A 203 -0.34 6.95 -11.19
C SER A 203 0.25 6.19 -12.37
N ASP A 204 -0.59 5.63 -13.24
CA ASP A 204 -0.21 4.98 -14.50
C ASP A 204 0.77 3.80 -14.32
N LEU A 205 0.51 2.99 -13.29
CA LEU A 205 1.24 1.80 -12.91
C LEU A 205 0.36 0.56 -13.04
N ARG A 206 1.00 -0.61 -13.03
CA ARG A 206 0.28 -1.87 -12.78
C ARG A 206 -0.21 -1.87 -11.34
N PHE A 207 0.69 -1.93 -10.36
CA PHE A 207 0.34 -1.87 -8.94
C PHE A 207 0.94 -0.62 -8.28
N ALA A 208 0.17 0.13 -7.49
CA ALA A 208 0.74 1.24 -6.73
C ALA A 208 1.63 0.72 -5.59
N VAL A 209 1.12 -0.22 -4.79
CA VAL A 209 1.90 -0.94 -3.77
C VAL A 209 1.74 -2.44 -3.97
N HIS A 210 2.87 -3.16 -3.99
CA HIS A 210 2.94 -4.60 -4.20
C HIS A 210 3.81 -5.26 -3.11
N TYR A 211 3.14 -5.91 -2.17
CA TYR A 211 3.77 -6.68 -1.09
C TYR A 211 3.92 -8.14 -1.45
N MET A 212 5.07 -8.72 -1.08
CA MET A 212 5.30 -10.16 -1.03
C MET A 212 6.06 -10.49 0.27
N TYR A 213 5.54 -11.37 1.12
CA TYR A 213 6.28 -11.86 2.31
C TYR A 213 6.82 -10.73 3.21
N THR A 214 6.01 -9.70 3.46
CA THR A 214 6.44 -8.52 4.23
C THR A 214 5.53 -8.33 5.44
N HIS A 215 6.07 -8.46 6.64
CA HIS A 215 5.26 -8.58 7.86
C HIS A 215 5.36 -7.33 8.74
N ASP A 216 4.45 -7.17 9.70
CA ASP A 216 4.59 -6.15 10.76
C ASP A 216 4.80 -4.73 10.19
N SER A 217 4.12 -4.41 9.09
CA SER A 217 4.40 -3.23 8.27
C SER A 217 3.15 -2.40 8.04
N ALA A 218 3.34 -1.13 7.66
CA ALA A 218 2.27 -0.16 7.51
C ALA A 218 2.23 0.44 6.11
N VAL A 219 1.02 0.54 5.55
CA VAL A 219 0.70 1.26 4.32
C VAL A 219 -0.35 2.30 4.68
N THR A 220 0.03 3.58 4.79
CA THR A 220 -0.85 4.62 5.34
C THR A 220 -0.95 5.88 4.48
N ASP A 221 -2.14 6.46 4.38
CA ASP A 221 -2.35 7.79 3.78
C ASP A 221 -1.85 7.92 2.32
N ASN A 222 -1.72 6.80 1.59
CA ASN A 222 -1.26 6.81 0.21
C ASN A 222 -2.43 7.09 -0.74
N ILE A 223 -2.12 7.60 -1.93
CA ILE A 223 -3.09 7.87 -2.99
C ILE A 223 -2.67 7.14 -4.26
N SER A 224 -3.49 6.18 -4.69
CA SER A 224 -3.40 5.48 -5.97
C SER A 224 -4.47 6.04 -6.93
N THR A 225 -4.05 6.47 -8.12
CA THR A 225 -4.95 7.03 -9.14
C THR A 225 -4.74 6.36 -10.50
N GLY A 226 -5.80 5.79 -11.08
CA GLY A 226 -5.77 5.30 -12.47
C GLY A 226 -4.76 4.17 -12.74
N ASN A 227 -4.41 3.38 -11.72
CA ASN A 227 -3.55 2.20 -11.85
C ASN A 227 -4.40 0.95 -12.17
N LYS A 228 -3.77 -0.21 -12.41
CA LYS A 228 -4.57 -1.45 -12.51
C LYS A 228 -5.04 -1.94 -11.15
N VAL A 229 -4.15 -1.95 -10.16
CA VAL A 229 -4.46 -2.26 -8.77
C VAL A 229 -3.86 -1.20 -7.86
N GLY A 230 -4.64 -0.74 -6.88
CA GLY A 230 -4.13 0.16 -5.86
C GLY A 230 -3.16 -0.56 -4.94
N TYR A 231 -3.69 -1.36 -4.02
CA TYR A 231 -2.90 -1.98 -2.96
C TYR A 231 -2.97 -3.50 -3.04
N ALA A 232 -1.94 -4.12 -3.60
CA ALA A 232 -1.77 -5.57 -3.68
C ALA A 232 -0.96 -6.07 -2.47
N LEU A 233 -1.65 -6.63 -1.49
CA LEU A 233 -1.07 -7.17 -0.26
C LEU A 233 -1.03 -8.69 -0.35
N MET A 234 0.17 -9.27 -0.39
CA MET A 234 0.31 -10.71 -0.65
C MET A 234 1.28 -11.39 0.32
N TYR A 235 0.90 -12.58 0.78
CA TYR A 235 1.69 -13.46 1.64
C TYR A 235 2.26 -12.77 2.89
N SER A 236 1.47 -11.90 3.51
CA SER A 236 1.94 -10.94 4.51
C SER A 236 1.06 -11.01 5.76
N ASN A 237 1.62 -10.68 6.92
CA ASN A 237 0.93 -10.83 8.21
C ASN A 237 1.09 -9.56 9.04
N ARG A 238 0.07 -9.24 9.86
CA ARG A 238 0.10 -8.11 10.80
C ARG A 238 0.39 -6.78 10.11
N LEU A 239 -0.29 -6.54 8.99
CA LEU A 239 -0.23 -5.26 8.30
C LEU A 239 -1.20 -4.26 8.91
N VAL A 240 -0.81 -2.98 8.90
CA VAL A 240 -1.69 -1.85 9.16
C VAL A 240 -1.91 -1.09 7.87
N VAL A 241 -3.12 -1.15 7.32
CA VAL A 241 -3.52 -0.55 6.05
C VAL A 241 -4.55 0.52 6.34
N HIS A 242 -4.12 1.77 6.44
CA HIS A 242 -4.92 2.84 7.03
C HIS A 242 -5.03 4.07 6.13
N ASN A 243 -6.25 4.60 5.94
CA ASN A 243 -6.51 5.87 5.25
C ASN A 243 -5.94 5.96 3.81
N ASN A 244 -5.79 4.83 3.12
CA ASN A 244 -5.34 4.84 1.74
C ASN A 244 -6.51 5.10 0.79
N ARG A 245 -6.22 5.70 -0.37
CA ARG A 245 -7.23 6.04 -1.38
C ARG A 245 -6.87 5.39 -2.71
N SER A 246 -7.68 4.45 -3.15
CA SER A 246 -7.64 3.89 -4.50
C SER A 246 -8.73 4.54 -5.35
N LEU A 247 -8.32 5.34 -6.32
CA LEU A 247 -9.19 6.27 -7.04
C LEU A 247 -9.12 5.98 -8.53
N GLY A 248 -10.16 5.36 -9.07
CA GLY A 248 -10.23 5.00 -10.49
C GLY A 248 -9.25 3.90 -10.91
N ASP A 249 -8.76 3.08 -9.97
CA ASP A 249 -7.94 1.92 -10.31
C ASP A 249 -8.80 0.84 -10.98
N SER A 250 -8.39 0.27 -12.10
CA SER A 250 -9.32 -0.42 -13.01
C SER A 250 -9.73 -1.83 -12.57
N GLU A 251 -8.82 -2.63 -12.00
CA GLU A 251 -9.09 -4.05 -11.70
C GLU A 251 -9.46 -4.23 -10.22
N ARG A 252 -8.63 -3.74 -9.29
CA ARG A 252 -8.84 -3.93 -7.85
C ARG A 252 -8.40 -2.72 -7.04
N GLY A 253 -9.22 -2.28 -6.10
CA GLY A 253 -8.80 -1.20 -5.19
C GLY A 253 -7.81 -1.71 -4.16
N ILE A 254 -8.25 -2.69 -3.38
CA ILE A 254 -7.44 -3.38 -2.38
C ILE A 254 -7.52 -4.89 -2.63
N PHE A 255 -6.38 -5.56 -2.67
CA PHE A 255 -6.29 -6.99 -2.96
C PHE A 255 -5.50 -7.71 -1.86
N PHE A 256 -6.13 -8.69 -1.22
CA PHE A 256 -5.52 -9.59 -0.24
C PHE A 256 -5.35 -10.97 -0.85
N ASN A 257 -4.14 -11.50 -0.76
CA ASN A 257 -3.84 -12.88 -1.13
C ASN A 257 -2.90 -13.49 -0.09
N PHE A 258 -3.41 -14.38 0.77
CA PHE A 258 -2.68 -14.82 1.97
C PHE A 258 -2.23 -13.63 2.84
N THR A 259 -3.12 -12.65 3.06
CA THR A 259 -2.91 -11.58 4.03
C THR A 259 -3.61 -11.93 5.33
N ASN A 260 -2.91 -12.02 6.46
CA ASN A 260 -3.53 -12.46 7.70
C ASN A 260 -3.26 -11.51 8.88
N GLU A 261 -4.08 -11.61 9.91
CA GLU A 261 -3.91 -10.89 11.19
C GLU A 261 -3.74 -9.37 11.00
N SER A 262 -4.31 -8.82 9.93
CA SER A 262 -4.06 -7.43 9.51
C SER A 262 -5.26 -6.54 9.79
N THR A 263 -5.00 -5.25 9.98
CA THR A 263 -6.03 -4.22 10.20
C THR A 263 -6.13 -3.31 8.99
N ILE A 264 -7.31 -3.23 8.41
CA ILE A 264 -7.62 -2.45 7.21
C ILE A 264 -8.73 -1.46 7.56
N MET A 265 -8.35 -0.19 7.71
CA MET A 265 -9.24 0.81 8.28
C MET A 265 -9.21 2.15 7.53
N GLY A 266 -10.36 2.82 7.40
CA GLY A 266 -10.41 4.18 6.87
C GLY A 266 -10.06 4.30 5.38
N ASN A 267 -9.92 3.18 4.66
CA ASN A 267 -9.51 3.22 3.26
C ASN A 267 -10.70 3.54 2.35
N ILE A 268 -10.43 4.22 1.25
CA ILE A 268 -11.43 4.62 0.25
C ILE A 268 -11.11 3.95 -1.08
N VAL A 269 -12.10 3.30 -1.68
CA VAL A 269 -12.06 2.87 -3.08
C VAL A 269 -13.22 3.51 -3.82
N ALA A 270 -12.93 4.35 -4.82
CA ALA A 270 -13.94 5.16 -5.48
C ALA A 270 -13.57 5.50 -6.94
N PRO A 271 -14.53 5.96 -7.77
CA PRO A 271 -14.24 6.54 -9.08
C PRO A 271 -13.32 7.76 -9.01
N TRP A 272 -12.73 8.14 -10.15
CA TRP A 272 -11.88 9.33 -10.24
C TRP A 272 -11.93 9.99 -11.61
N LYS A 273 -12.38 11.26 -11.65
CA LYS A 273 -12.63 12.00 -12.91
C LYS A 273 -13.52 11.15 -13.83
N ASP A 274 -13.07 10.89 -15.06
CA ASP A 274 -13.77 10.09 -16.06
C ASP A 274 -13.52 8.57 -15.91
N HIS A 275 -12.75 8.15 -14.91
CA HIS A 275 -12.51 6.73 -14.65
C HIS A 275 -13.59 6.17 -13.73
N SER A 276 -14.17 5.03 -14.12
CA SER A 276 -14.99 4.21 -13.24
C SER A 276 -14.17 3.76 -12.02
N SER A 277 -14.86 3.37 -10.95
CA SER A 277 -14.20 2.65 -9.85
C SER A 277 -13.65 1.29 -10.31
N SER A 278 -13.02 0.57 -9.39
CA SER A 278 -12.47 -0.76 -9.64
C SER A 278 -13.54 -1.81 -9.97
N GLU A 279 -13.17 -2.83 -10.76
CA GLU A 279 -13.99 -4.03 -10.92
C GLU A 279 -14.31 -4.63 -9.54
N LYS A 280 -13.32 -4.69 -8.64
CA LYS A 280 -13.49 -5.14 -7.25
C LYS A 280 -12.93 -4.08 -6.31
N CYS A 281 -13.79 -3.50 -5.47
CA CYS A 281 -13.33 -2.55 -4.45
C CYS A 281 -12.35 -3.25 -3.49
N VAL A 282 -12.77 -4.39 -2.93
CA VAL A 282 -11.89 -5.30 -2.18
C VAL A 282 -11.96 -6.71 -2.76
N PHE A 283 -10.81 -7.35 -2.93
CA PHE A 283 -10.72 -8.77 -3.25
C PHE A 283 -9.96 -9.52 -2.17
N VAL A 284 -10.63 -10.49 -1.53
CA VAL A 284 -10.10 -11.29 -0.43
C VAL A 284 -9.94 -12.74 -0.89
N TYR A 285 -8.69 -13.20 -0.98
CA TYR A 285 -8.35 -14.56 -1.38
C TYR A 285 -7.51 -15.24 -0.29
N ASN A 286 -8.02 -16.32 0.29
CA ASN A 286 -7.37 -17.13 1.33
C ASN A 286 -6.65 -16.30 2.40
N SER A 287 -7.37 -15.33 2.96
CA SER A 287 -6.85 -14.31 3.87
C SER A 287 -7.68 -14.32 5.14
N ASN A 288 -7.05 -14.46 6.31
CA ASN A 288 -7.72 -14.88 7.54
C ASN A 288 -7.42 -13.95 8.71
N PHE A 289 -8.31 -13.91 9.71
CA PHE A 289 -8.10 -13.16 10.95
C PHE A 289 -7.88 -11.65 10.76
N ASN A 290 -8.36 -11.07 9.66
CA ASN A 290 -8.22 -9.64 9.41
C ASN A 290 -9.41 -8.85 9.98
N GLN A 291 -9.18 -7.56 10.23
CA GLN A 291 -10.21 -6.61 10.62
C GLN A 291 -10.37 -5.56 9.53
N LEU A 292 -11.58 -5.43 8.99
CA LEU A 292 -11.94 -4.41 8.02
C LEU A 292 -13.02 -3.51 8.63
N SER A 293 -12.69 -2.26 8.93
CA SER A 293 -13.65 -1.32 9.51
C SER A 293 -13.48 0.13 9.08
N GLY A 294 -14.57 0.89 9.02
CA GLY A 294 -14.51 2.31 8.66
C GLY A 294 -14.02 2.57 7.23
N ASN A 295 -14.07 1.58 6.33
CA ASN A 295 -13.68 1.76 4.93
C ASN A 295 -14.88 2.21 4.08
N ASP A 296 -14.60 2.85 2.95
CA ASP A 296 -15.61 3.33 2.00
C ASP A 296 -15.40 2.75 0.60
N PHE A 297 -16.32 1.90 0.16
CA PHE A 297 -16.25 1.16 -1.10
C PHE A 297 -17.39 1.57 -2.01
N ARG A 298 -17.05 2.39 -3.01
CA ARG A 298 -18.03 3.08 -3.85
C ARG A 298 -17.96 2.68 -5.32
N SER A 299 -19.13 2.46 -5.90
CA SER A 299 -19.35 2.38 -7.36
C SER A 299 -18.47 1.34 -8.09
N CYS A 300 -18.08 0.27 -7.40
CA CYS A 300 -17.37 -0.87 -7.98
C CYS A 300 -18.35 -1.85 -8.63
N GLU A 301 -17.89 -2.70 -9.56
CA GLU A 301 -18.73 -3.79 -10.05
C GLU A 301 -19.05 -4.81 -8.94
N ILE A 302 -18.08 -5.03 -8.05
CA ILE A 302 -18.23 -5.82 -6.83
C ILE A 302 -17.64 -5.02 -5.66
N GLY A 303 -18.43 -4.76 -4.60
CA GLY A 303 -17.94 -4.09 -3.39
C GLY A 303 -16.88 -4.92 -2.67
N ILE A 304 -17.20 -6.17 -2.34
CA ILE A 304 -16.23 -7.12 -1.79
C ILE A 304 -16.41 -8.51 -2.41
N HIS A 305 -15.33 -9.04 -3.00
CA HIS A 305 -15.27 -10.43 -3.46
C HIS A 305 -14.48 -11.25 -2.44
N PHE A 306 -15.09 -12.29 -1.89
CA PHE A 306 -14.55 -13.06 -0.78
C PHE A 306 -14.58 -14.56 -1.12
N THR A 307 -13.42 -15.20 -1.18
CA THR A 307 -13.27 -16.55 -1.74
C THR A 307 -12.07 -17.33 -1.16
N ALA A 308 -11.91 -18.58 -1.60
CA ALA A 308 -10.75 -19.44 -1.35
C ALA A 308 -10.48 -19.74 0.13
N GLY A 309 -11.54 -19.92 0.92
CA GLY A 309 -11.41 -20.33 2.32
C GLY A 309 -10.92 -19.24 3.27
N SER A 310 -11.07 -17.96 2.89
CA SER A 310 -10.90 -16.84 3.83
C SER A 310 -11.86 -16.99 5.01
N GLU A 311 -11.34 -16.99 6.23
CA GLU A 311 -12.06 -17.31 7.47
C GLU A 311 -11.70 -16.33 8.59
N ASP A 312 -12.58 -16.22 9.59
CA ASP A 312 -12.36 -15.43 10.81
C ASP A 312 -11.99 -13.96 10.58
N ASN A 313 -12.49 -13.36 9.49
CA ASN A 313 -12.33 -11.93 9.24
C ASN A 313 -13.49 -11.16 9.86
N ALA A 314 -13.18 -10.12 10.64
CA ALA A 314 -14.18 -9.22 11.21
C ALA A 314 -14.41 -8.03 10.26
N ILE A 315 -15.62 -7.93 9.71
CA ILE A 315 -15.99 -6.89 8.73
C ILE A 315 -17.18 -6.11 9.27
N TRP A 316 -16.97 -4.88 9.71
CA TRP A 316 -18.02 -4.06 10.34
C TRP A 316 -17.76 -2.56 10.17
N GLY A 317 -18.80 -1.75 10.21
CA GLY A 317 -18.69 -0.29 10.15
C GLY A 317 -18.11 0.24 8.84
N ASN A 318 -18.24 -0.49 7.74
CA ASN A 318 -17.82 -0.05 6.41
C ASN A 318 -19.01 0.50 5.61
N ASN A 319 -18.74 1.32 4.60
CA ASN A 319 -19.72 1.83 3.65
C ASN A 319 -19.61 1.07 2.32
N PHE A 320 -20.70 0.43 1.89
CA PHE A 320 -20.83 -0.19 0.58
C PHE A 320 -21.86 0.57 -0.25
N ILE A 321 -21.39 1.48 -1.11
CA ILE A 321 -22.24 2.51 -1.74
C ILE A 321 -22.25 2.36 -3.26
N GLY A 322 -23.43 2.10 -3.83
CA GLY A 322 -23.64 2.11 -5.28
C GLY A 322 -22.82 1.06 -6.05
N ASN A 323 -22.35 0.00 -5.38
CA ASN A 323 -21.69 -1.10 -6.08
C ASN A 323 -22.74 -1.93 -6.84
N ARG A 324 -22.37 -2.45 -8.01
CA ARG A 324 -23.31 -3.25 -8.82
C ARG A 324 -23.72 -4.55 -8.14
N ASN A 325 -22.79 -5.18 -7.43
CA ASN A 325 -23.05 -6.23 -6.46
C ASN A 325 -22.30 -5.86 -5.18
N GLN A 326 -22.97 -5.73 -4.03
CA GLN A 326 -22.25 -5.35 -2.80
C GLN A 326 -21.25 -6.43 -2.38
N VAL A 327 -21.67 -7.68 -2.43
CA VAL A 327 -20.86 -8.83 -2.03
C VAL A 327 -20.89 -9.88 -3.14
N LYS A 328 -19.75 -10.53 -3.32
CA LYS A 328 -19.65 -11.83 -3.99
C LYS A 328 -18.94 -12.78 -3.06
N TYR A 329 -19.69 -13.63 -2.37
CA TYR A 329 -19.14 -14.67 -1.52
C TYR A 329 -19.09 -16.02 -2.25
N VAL A 330 -17.95 -16.70 -2.18
CA VAL A 330 -17.76 -18.05 -2.72
C VAL A 330 -17.31 -18.97 -1.58
N GLY A 331 -18.29 -19.59 -0.92
CA GLY A 331 -18.09 -20.53 0.16
C GLY A 331 -19.42 -21.11 0.65
N THR A 332 -19.36 -22.04 1.59
CA THR A 332 -20.54 -22.74 2.14
C THR A 332 -20.72 -22.52 3.64
N ARG A 333 -20.00 -21.56 4.22
CA ARG A 333 -20.11 -21.22 5.65
C ARG A 333 -20.99 -20.01 5.85
N GLU A 334 -21.59 -19.93 7.02
CA GLU A 334 -22.25 -18.71 7.50
C GLU A 334 -21.20 -17.78 8.10
N LEU A 335 -21.18 -16.54 7.64
CA LEU A 335 -20.28 -15.48 8.09
C LEU A 335 -21.10 -14.33 8.67
N GLU A 336 -20.79 -13.93 9.90
CA GLU A 336 -21.38 -12.75 10.51
C GLU A 336 -20.47 -11.53 10.23
N TRP A 337 -20.99 -10.56 9.51
CA TRP A 337 -20.33 -9.30 9.16
C TRP A 337 -20.90 -8.14 10.00
N SER A 338 -20.95 -8.37 11.31
CA SER A 338 -21.13 -7.35 12.32
C SER A 338 -20.24 -7.68 13.52
N SER A 339 -19.93 -6.67 14.34
CA SER A 339 -19.17 -6.86 15.57
C SER A 339 -19.71 -5.93 16.64
N GLN A 340 -19.85 -6.43 17.86
CA GLN A 340 -20.34 -5.64 19.02
C GLN A 340 -21.66 -4.91 18.69
N GLN A 341 -22.61 -5.61 18.05
CA GLN A 341 -23.91 -5.05 17.62
C GLN A 341 -23.79 -3.87 16.63
N ARG A 342 -22.71 -3.84 15.85
CA ARG A 342 -22.49 -2.84 14.82
C ARG A 342 -22.13 -3.53 13.50
N GLY A 343 -22.97 -3.34 12.49
CA GLY A 343 -22.77 -3.84 11.14
C GLY A 343 -22.19 -2.79 10.20
N ASN A 344 -22.46 -2.96 8.91
CA ASN A 344 -22.00 -2.10 7.82
C ASN A 344 -23.19 -1.31 7.23
N TYR A 345 -22.89 -0.24 6.51
CA TYR A 345 -23.87 0.48 5.71
C TYR A 345 -23.93 -0.10 4.29
N TRP A 346 -25.13 -0.44 3.83
CA TRP A 346 -25.39 -1.02 2.51
C TRP A 346 -26.41 -0.15 1.76
N SER A 347 -25.96 0.55 0.72
CA SER A 347 -26.84 1.50 -0.01
C SER A 347 -28.05 0.88 -0.72
N ASP A 348 -28.10 -0.45 -0.87
CA ASP A 348 -29.17 -1.22 -1.48
C ASP A 348 -30.06 -1.94 -0.44
N HIS A 349 -29.75 -1.82 0.86
CA HIS A 349 -30.59 -2.38 1.92
C HIS A 349 -31.79 -1.47 2.20
N ILE A 350 -32.97 -1.94 1.83
CA ILE A 350 -34.24 -1.23 2.06
C ILE A 350 -34.85 -1.81 3.33
N SER A 351 -34.67 -1.11 4.45
CA SER A 351 -35.21 -1.51 5.76
C SER A 351 -35.67 -0.29 6.57
N PHE A 352 -36.28 -0.55 7.72
CA PHE A 352 -36.75 0.44 8.66
C PHE A 352 -35.93 0.37 9.96
N ASP A 353 -35.91 1.50 10.66
CA ASP A 353 -35.40 1.66 12.02
C ASP A 353 -36.54 2.25 12.86
N LEU A 354 -37.31 1.37 13.50
CA LEU A 354 -38.55 1.68 14.21
C LEU A 354 -38.29 2.21 15.63
N ASP A 355 -37.16 1.84 16.22
CA ASP A 355 -36.71 2.26 17.55
C ASP A 355 -35.74 3.45 17.53
N GLY A 356 -35.25 3.84 16.35
CA GLY A 356 -34.47 5.05 16.12
C GLY A 356 -33.03 4.94 16.63
N ASP A 357 -32.47 3.74 16.68
CA ASP A 357 -31.13 3.49 17.23
C ASP A 357 -30.01 3.58 16.17
N GLY A 358 -30.38 3.84 14.90
CA GLY A 358 -29.47 3.95 13.76
C GLY A 358 -29.14 2.61 13.09
N THR A 359 -29.74 1.51 13.53
CA THR A 359 -29.59 0.17 12.99
C THR A 359 -30.90 -0.31 12.35
N ALA A 360 -30.80 -1.00 11.22
CA ALA A 360 -31.96 -1.58 10.56
C ALA A 360 -32.54 -2.74 11.41
N ASN A 361 -33.86 -2.79 11.58
CA ASN A 361 -34.52 -3.88 12.31
C ASN A 361 -34.48 -5.23 11.57
N GLN A 362 -34.08 -5.27 10.30
CA GLN A 362 -33.84 -6.49 9.53
C GLN A 362 -32.36 -6.62 9.17
N ALA A 363 -31.83 -7.83 9.40
CA ALA A 363 -30.51 -8.23 8.98
C ALA A 363 -30.36 -8.18 7.45
N TYR A 364 -29.19 -7.77 6.98
CA TYR A 364 -28.84 -7.78 5.57
C TYR A 364 -28.16 -9.10 5.21
N ARG A 365 -28.62 -9.75 4.12
CA ARG A 365 -28.10 -11.04 3.66
C ARG A 365 -27.75 -10.99 2.19
N PRO A 366 -26.55 -10.52 1.84
CA PRO A 366 -26.12 -10.58 0.46
C PRO A 366 -25.76 -12.03 0.11
N ASN A 367 -25.96 -12.43 -1.14
CA ASN A 367 -25.62 -13.76 -1.67
C ASN A 367 -26.65 -14.88 -1.38
N SER A 368 -27.94 -14.55 -1.36
CA SER A 368 -29.03 -15.53 -1.32
C SER A 368 -28.98 -16.53 -2.48
N VAL A 369 -29.72 -17.64 -2.42
CA VAL A 369 -29.83 -18.58 -3.57
C VAL A 369 -30.35 -17.85 -4.82
N SER A 370 -31.25 -16.87 -4.64
CA SER A 370 -31.69 -16.03 -5.75
C SER A 370 -30.53 -15.25 -6.38
N ASP A 371 -29.62 -14.69 -5.57
CA ASP A 371 -28.42 -14.01 -6.06
C ASP A 371 -27.46 -14.95 -6.78
N GLN A 372 -27.26 -16.17 -6.26
CA GLN A 372 -26.43 -17.19 -6.91
C GLN A 372 -26.97 -17.58 -8.29
N ILE A 373 -28.31 -17.69 -8.43
CA ILE A 373 -28.96 -17.91 -9.73
C ILE A 373 -28.70 -16.73 -10.66
N LEU A 374 -28.84 -15.49 -10.17
CA LEU A 374 -28.59 -14.28 -10.96
C LEU A 374 -27.13 -14.17 -11.42
N TRP A 375 -26.17 -14.61 -10.60
CA TRP A 375 -24.76 -14.64 -10.99
C TRP A 375 -24.48 -15.71 -12.05
N ARG A 376 -25.08 -16.90 -11.92
CA ARG A 376 -24.87 -18.00 -12.87
C ARG A 376 -25.60 -17.77 -14.18
N TYR A 377 -26.77 -17.12 -14.13
CA TYR A 377 -27.62 -16.83 -15.28
C TYR A 377 -28.06 -15.36 -15.25
N PRO A 378 -27.24 -14.41 -15.76
CA PRO A 378 -27.56 -12.98 -15.72
C PRO A 378 -28.90 -12.60 -16.37
N MET A 379 -29.37 -13.37 -17.36
CA MET A 379 -30.68 -13.20 -18.02
C MET A 379 -31.86 -13.41 -17.06
N ALA A 380 -31.67 -14.12 -15.95
CA ALA A 380 -32.69 -14.32 -14.93
C ALA A 380 -33.09 -13.02 -14.21
N LYS A 381 -32.35 -11.92 -14.38
CA LYS A 381 -32.76 -10.58 -13.88
C LYS A 381 -34.13 -10.15 -14.41
N LEU A 382 -34.56 -10.63 -15.58
CA LEU A 382 -35.90 -10.37 -16.14
C LEU A 382 -37.01 -10.99 -15.28
N LEU A 383 -36.69 -11.97 -14.44
CA LEU A 383 -37.64 -12.70 -13.62
C LEU A 383 -37.67 -12.20 -12.16
N MET A 384 -36.93 -11.15 -11.81
CA MET A 384 -36.81 -10.62 -10.43
C MET A 384 -38.18 -10.40 -9.77
N ASN A 385 -39.14 -9.88 -10.53
CA ASN A 385 -40.50 -9.61 -10.03
C ASN A 385 -41.47 -10.78 -10.27
N SER A 386 -41.00 -11.94 -10.73
CA SER A 386 -41.86 -13.10 -10.96
C SER A 386 -42.30 -13.73 -9.64
N PRO A 387 -43.52 -14.31 -9.58
CA PRO A 387 -44.02 -14.98 -8.38
C PRO A 387 -43.10 -16.09 -7.85
N VAL A 388 -42.38 -16.79 -8.74
CA VAL A 388 -41.47 -17.88 -8.37
C VAL A 388 -40.28 -17.35 -7.58
N LEU A 389 -39.67 -16.23 -7.99
CA LEU A 389 -38.56 -15.64 -7.24
C LEU A 389 -39.03 -15.02 -5.92
N GLN A 390 -40.23 -14.42 -5.87
CA GLN A 390 -40.79 -13.90 -4.63
C GLN A 390 -41.07 -15.01 -3.60
N ILE A 391 -41.65 -16.15 -4.03
CA ILE A 391 -41.87 -17.32 -3.15
C ILE A 391 -40.53 -17.88 -2.66
N LEU A 392 -39.52 -17.95 -3.54
CA LEU A 392 -38.19 -18.41 -3.14
C LEU A 392 -37.57 -17.48 -2.09
N GLN A 393 -37.64 -16.16 -2.28
CA GLN A 393 -37.14 -15.17 -1.32
C GLN A 393 -37.88 -15.24 0.01
N TRP A 394 -39.21 -15.36 0.00
CA TRP A 394 -40.02 -15.54 1.21
C TRP A 394 -39.68 -16.86 1.93
N ALA A 395 -39.57 -17.97 1.20
CA ALA A 395 -39.19 -19.24 1.80
C ALA A 395 -37.79 -19.16 2.45
N GLN A 396 -36.88 -18.37 1.88
CA GLN A 396 -35.55 -18.13 2.43
C GLN A 396 -35.53 -17.21 3.64
N SER A 397 -36.49 -16.27 3.76
CA SER A 397 -36.63 -15.45 4.96
C SER A 397 -37.25 -16.24 6.12
N GLU A 398 -38.21 -17.11 5.83
CA GLU A 398 -38.90 -17.92 6.85
C GLU A 398 -38.12 -19.18 7.28
N PHE A 399 -37.34 -19.76 6.36
CA PHE A 399 -36.59 -21.00 6.61
C PHE A 399 -35.08 -20.83 6.35
N PRO A 400 -34.33 -20.23 7.29
CA PRO A 400 -32.89 -19.99 7.14
C PRO A 400 -32.05 -21.26 6.87
N ALA A 401 -32.54 -22.44 7.27
CA ALA A 401 -31.87 -23.72 7.04
C ALA A 401 -31.75 -24.12 5.55
N LEU A 402 -32.42 -23.40 4.64
CA LEU A 402 -32.34 -23.62 3.19
C LEU A 402 -31.17 -22.87 2.52
N HIS A 403 -30.41 -22.04 3.27
CA HIS A 403 -29.24 -21.36 2.74
C HIS A 403 -28.01 -22.29 2.73
N PRO A 404 -27.25 -22.36 1.63
CA PRO A 404 -26.06 -23.20 1.53
C PRO A 404 -24.82 -22.62 2.25
N GLY A 405 -24.99 -21.69 3.20
CA GLY A 405 -23.95 -20.76 3.65
C GLY A 405 -24.16 -19.37 3.06
N GLY A 406 -23.56 -18.34 3.68
CA GLY A 406 -23.76 -16.97 3.24
C GLY A 406 -23.13 -15.95 4.16
N VAL A 407 -23.27 -14.68 3.76
CA VAL A 407 -22.93 -13.54 4.61
C VAL A 407 -24.23 -13.06 5.23
N THR A 408 -24.20 -12.81 6.54
CA THR A 408 -25.25 -12.11 7.26
C THR A 408 -24.63 -10.92 7.98
N ASP A 409 -25.25 -9.75 7.86
CA ASP A 409 -24.99 -8.61 8.73
C ASP A 409 -26.23 -8.43 9.60
N SER A 410 -26.10 -8.81 10.87
CA SER A 410 -27.20 -8.78 11.83
C SER A 410 -27.55 -7.38 12.34
N TYR A 411 -26.66 -6.39 12.14
CA TYR A 411 -26.85 -5.01 12.62
C TYR A 411 -26.55 -3.98 11.52
N PRO A 412 -27.23 -4.02 10.36
CA PRO A 412 -26.94 -3.09 9.26
C PRO A 412 -27.19 -1.65 9.67
N LEU A 413 -26.31 -0.73 9.30
CA LEU A 413 -26.45 0.68 9.64
C LEU A 413 -27.43 1.39 8.70
N MET A 414 -28.23 2.31 9.24
CA MET A 414 -29.20 3.11 8.46
C MET A 414 -28.58 4.28 7.71
N SER A 415 -27.38 4.71 8.12
CA SER A 415 -26.65 5.82 7.51
C SER A 415 -25.18 5.46 7.31
N PRO A 416 -24.51 6.03 6.30
CA PRO A 416 -23.08 5.86 6.10
C PRO A 416 -22.29 6.29 7.35
N VAL A 417 -21.22 5.56 7.65
CA VAL A 417 -20.24 5.95 8.67
C VAL A 417 -19.40 7.11 8.11
N VAL A 418 -19.15 8.13 8.93
CA VAL A 418 -18.23 9.21 8.57
C VAL A 418 -16.81 8.64 8.52
N THR A 419 -16.27 8.46 7.32
CA THR A 419 -14.86 8.14 7.10
C THR A 419 -14.06 9.43 7.08
N GLY A 420 -13.05 9.57 7.95
CA GLY A 420 -12.23 10.78 8.02
C GLY A 420 -11.62 11.11 6.65
N GLY A 421 -12.03 12.23 6.04
CA GLY A 421 -11.58 12.59 4.70
C GLY A 421 -12.34 13.70 3.96
N GLU A 422 -13.40 14.26 4.52
CA GLU A 422 -13.96 15.53 4.04
C GLU A 422 -13.47 16.66 4.95
N GLY A 423 -12.34 17.24 4.55
CA GLY A 423 -11.75 18.48 5.05
C GLY A 423 -11.01 19.17 3.93
#